data_AF-A0A244ETM2-F1
#
_entry.id   AF-A0A244ETM2-F1
#
_cell.length_a   1.000
_cell.length_b   1.000
_cell.length_c   1.000
_cell.angle_alpha   90.00
_cell.angle_beta   90.00
_cell.angle_gamma   90.00
#
_symmetry.space_group_name_H-M   'P 1'
#
loop_
_entity.id
_entity.type
_entity.pdbx_description
1 polymer ?
#
loop_
_entity_poly.entity_id
_entity_poly.type
_entity_poly.pdbx_seq_one_letter_code
_entity_poly.pdbx_strand_id
1 'polypeptide(L)'
;MSKSLAPSHPLTPQLMQRIKREAKILKRKSQKTLRHRACLAIVARRYGFESWETCLKSFQEAFKSWRDHGKDLCATAPADEGHSYYFVQMHDYFERSCFSHWVGWSDDGYELRVPSKVNPAWFIRFFRESREETLYVIETEEDYQRWTLFWHGPALIECDLMLSKVPQFLSPEPSYNRPRLT
;
A
#
# COMPACT_ATOMS: atom_id res chain seq x y z
N MET A 1 -25.24 14.46 -26.85
CA MET A 1 -25.03 15.14 -25.54
C MET A 1 -24.67 14.08 -24.51
N SER A 2 -23.39 13.96 -24.15
CA SER A 2 -22.95 13.02 -23.12
C SER A 2 -23.33 13.62 -21.76
N LYS A 3 -24.29 13.01 -21.07
CA LYS A 3 -24.61 13.37 -19.69
C LYS A 3 -23.36 13.07 -18.85
N SER A 4 -22.67 14.11 -18.40
CA SER A 4 -21.69 14.00 -17.32
C SER A 4 -22.46 13.44 -16.12
N LEU A 5 -22.31 12.15 -15.89
CA LEU A 5 -22.76 11.51 -14.66
C LEU A 5 -21.87 12.07 -13.56
N ALA A 6 -22.39 13.03 -12.80
CA ALA A 6 -21.77 13.41 -11.55
C ALA A 6 -21.57 12.14 -10.71
N PRO A 7 -20.41 11.96 -10.05
CA PRO A 7 -20.18 10.79 -9.21
C PRO A 7 -21.32 10.69 -8.20
N SER A 8 -21.94 9.50 -8.11
CA SER A 8 -23.10 9.27 -7.24
C SER A 8 -22.75 9.33 -5.75
N HIS A 9 -21.46 9.46 -5.43
CA HIS A 9 -20.91 9.48 -4.09
C HIS A 9 -19.94 10.66 -3.93
N PRO A 10 -19.90 11.29 -2.74
CA PRO A 10 -18.95 12.37 -2.48
C PRO A 10 -17.51 11.86 -2.57
N LEU A 11 -16.64 12.64 -3.20
CA LEU A 11 -15.22 12.36 -3.24
C LEU A 11 -14.65 12.46 -1.81
N THR A 12 -14.22 11.33 -1.27
CA THR A 12 -13.61 11.21 0.07
C THR A 12 -12.44 10.21 0.03
N PRO A 13 -11.40 10.37 0.86
CA PRO A 13 -10.30 9.39 0.91
C PRO A 13 -10.81 7.95 1.15
N GLN A 14 -11.87 7.80 1.95
CA GLN A 14 -12.53 6.52 2.22
C GLN A 14 -13.18 5.93 0.97
N LEU A 15 -13.78 6.75 0.10
CA LEU A 15 -14.31 6.28 -1.19
C LEU A 15 -13.18 5.74 -2.09
N MET A 16 -12.04 6.44 -2.16
CA MET A 16 -10.89 5.98 -2.93
C MET A 16 -10.34 4.64 -2.38
N GLN A 17 -10.21 4.52 -1.06
CA GLN A 17 -9.84 3.25 -0.41
C GLN A 17 -10.82 2.13 -0.74
N ARG A 18 -12.13 2.42 -0.72
CA ARG A 18 -13.18 1.45 -1.03
C ARG A 18 -13.10 0.96 -2.48
N ILE A 19 -12.97 1.87 -3.45
CA ILE A 19 -12.80 1.53 -4.87
C ILE A 19 -11.61 0.60 -5.07
N LYS A 20 -10.44 0.96 -4.51
CA LYS A 20 -9.21 0.17 -4.61
C LYS A 20 -9.34 -1.20 -3.92
N ARG A 21 -9.97 -1.28 -2.74
CA ARG A 21 -10.24 -2.54 -2.02
C ARG A 21 -11.17 -3.47 -2.80
N GLU A 22 -12.26 -2.94 -3.34
CA GLU A 22 -13.21 -3.72 -4.15
C GLU A 22 -12.57 -4.25 -5.44
N ALA A 23 -11.69 -3.47 -6.08
CA ALA A 23 -10.94 -3.92 -7.25
C ALA A 23 -9.99 -5.09 -6.90
N LYS A 24 -9.33 -5.05 -5.73
CA LYS A 24 -8.50 -6.16 -5.23
C LYS A 24 -9.33 -7.43 -4.98
N ILE A 25 -10.52 -7.28 -4.39
CA ILE A 25 -11.45 -8.40 -4.18
C ILE A 25 -11.91 -8.98 -5.52
N LEU A 26 -12.24 -8.12 -6.49
CA LEU A 26 -12.64 -8.53 -7.83
C LEU A 26 -11.54 -9.33 -8.55
N LYS A 27 -10.28 -8.87 -8.50
CA LYS A 27 -9.12 -9.58 -9.05
C LYS A 27 -8.95 -10.98 -8.44
N ARG A 28 -9.17 -11.12 -7.14
CA ARG A 28 -9.13 -12.42 -6.44
C ARG A 28 -10.27 -13.33 -6.89
N LYS A 29 -11.51 -12.81 -6.94
CA LYS A 29 -12.69 -13.56 -7.38
C LYS A 29 -12.62 -13.99 -8.85
N SER A 30 -11.98 -13.20 -9.71
CA SER A 30 -11.77 -13.56 -11.11
C SER A 30 -10.65 -14.57 -11.32
N GLN A 31 -10.13 -15.23 -10.27
CA GLN A 31 -8.97 -16.13 -10.34
C GLN A 31 -7.77 -15.49 -11.08
N LYS A 32 -7.55 -14.18 -10.91
CA LYS A 32 -6.50 -13.39 -11.60
C LYS A 32 -6.60 -13.33 -13.13
N THR A 33 -7.70 -13.77 -13.75
CA THR A 33 -7.93 -13.61 -15.20
C THR A 33 -8.04 -12.14 -15.63
N LEU A 34 -8.65 -11.30 -14.78
CA LEU A 34 -8.71 -9.86 -15.01
C LEU A 34 -7.43 -9.18 -14.51
N ARG A 35 -6.85 -8.34 -15.39
CA ARG A 35 -5.78 -7.41 -14.98
C ARG A 35 -6.32 -6.42 -13.94
N HIS A 36 -5.47 -5.99 -13.00
CA HIS A 36 -5.92 -5.12 -11.91
C HIS A 36 -6.48 -3.78 -12.41
N ARG A 37 -5.87 -3.16 -13.43
CA ARG A 37 -6.39 -1.92 -14.04
C ARG A 37 -7.81 -2.10 -14.60
N ALA A 38 -8.12 -3.27 -15.18
CA ALA A 38 -9.49 -3.58 -15.62
C ALA A 38 -10.46 -3.69 -14.43
N CYS A 39 -10.02 -4.30 -13.33
CA CYS A 39 -10.82 -4.35 -12.10
C CYS A 39 -11.10 -2.94 -11.55
N LEU A 40 -10.09 -2.06 -11.52
CA LEU A 40 -10.25 -0.67 -11.10
C LEU A 40 -11.25 0.08 -11.99
N ALA A 41 -11.16 -0.08 -13.32
CA ALA A 41 -12.10 0.54 -14.25
C ALA A 41 -13.55 0.05 -14.04
N ILE A 42 -13.74 -1.26 -13.86
CA ILE A 42 -15.06 -1.85 -13.57
C ILE A 42 -15.63 -1.28 -12.27
N VAL A 43 -14.83 -1.21 -11.21
CA VAL A 43 -15.29 -0.71 -9.91
C VAL A 43 -15.53 0.80 -9.95
N ALA A 44 -14.64 1.59 -10.55
CA ALA A 44 -14.83 3.04 -10.68
C ALA A 44 -16.15 3.39 -11.36
N ARG A 45 -16.55 2.64 -12.41
CA ARG A 45 -17.86 2.81 -13.07
C ARG A 45 -19.05 2.57 -12.15
N ARG A 46 -18.94 1.67 -11.16
CA ARG A 46 -20.02 1.46 -10.16
C ARG A 46 -20.25 2.70 -9.29
N TYR A 47 -19.23 3.55 -9.15
CA TYR A 47 -19.28 4.79 -8.39
C TYR A 47 -19.54 6.03 -9.26
N GLY A 48 -19.88 5.83 -10.53
CA GLY A 48 -20.25 6.91 -11.47
C GLY A 48 -19.09 7.53 -12.23
N PHE A 49 -17.88 6.99 -12.13
CA PHE A 49 -16.75 7.46 -12.94
C PHE A 49 -16.74 6.80 -14.32
N GLU A 50 -16.42 7.56 -15.37
CA GLU A 50 -16.32 7.04 -16.74
C GLU A 50 -15.20 5.97 -16.89
N SER A 51 -14.06 6.25 -16.25
CA SER A 51 -12.85 5.44 -16.28
C SER A 51 -12.11 5.47 -14.94
N TRP A 52 -11.12 4.60 -14.79
CA TRP A 52 -10.23 4.66 -13.62
C TRP A 52 -9.38 5.93 -13.64
N GLU A 53 -8.96 6.37 -14.83
CA GLU A 53 -8.14 7.55 -15.04
C GLU A 53 -8.88 8.83 -14.61
N THR A 54 -10.15 8.96 -15.00
CA THR A 54 -11.01 10.06 -14.58
C THR A 54 -11.20 10.05 -13.06
N CYS A 55 -11.48 8.87 -12.47
CA CYS A 55 -11.57 8.70 -11.02
C CYS A 55 -10.30 9.19 -10.32
N LEU A 56 -9.13 8.65 -10.72
CA LEU A 56 -7.85 8.97 -10.11
C LEU A 56 -7.54 10.47 -10.22
N LYS A 57 -7.77 11.07 -11.39
CA LYS A 57 -7.54 12.50 -11.62
C LYS A 57 -8.43 13.36 -10.72
N SER A 58 -9.73 13.07 -10.65
CA SER A 58 -10.66 13.81 -9.77
C SER A 58 -10.24 13.76 -8.30
N PHE A 59 -9.78 12.60 -7.83
CA PHE A 59 -9.26 12.47 -6.48
C PHE A 59 -7.94 13.23 -6.27
N GLN A 60 -7.02 13.17 -7.22
CA GLN A 60 -5.75 13.90 -7.13
C GLN A 60 -5.96 15.42 -7.09
N GLU A 61 -6.93 15.94 -7.84
CA GLU A 61 -7.28 17.36 -7.86
C GLU A 61 -8.00 17.78 -6.58
N ALA A 62 -9.05 17.04 -6.18
CA ALA A 62 -9.84 17.37 -4.99
C ALA A 62 -9.02 17.33 -3.69
N PHE A 63 -8.01 16.46 -3.62
CA PHE A 63 -7.19 16.27 -2.43
C PHE A 63 -5.75 16.75 -2.59
N LYS A 64 -5.43 17.60 -3.57
CA LYS A 64 -4.05 18.03 -3.85
C LYS A 64 -3.30 18.51 -2.60
N SER A 65 -3.88 19.46 -1.86
CA SER A 65 -3.22 20.01 -0.66
C SER A 65 -3.09 18.98 0.45
N TRP A 66 -4.10 18.13 0.66
CA TRP A 66 -4.04 17.07 1.67
C TRP A 66 -3.02 15.98 1.29
N ARG A 67 -2.95 15.64 0.00
CA ARG A 67 -2.01 14.68 -0.56
C ARG A 67 -0.57 15.14 -0.37
N ASP A 68 -0.26 16.40 -0.68
CA ASP A 68 1.12 16.89 -0.68
C ASP A 68 1.61 17.24 0.73
N HIS A 69 0.69 17.40 1.69
CA HIS A 69 1.02 17.67 3.08
C HIS A 69 1.88 16.57 3.72
N GLY A 70 2.98 16.95 4.36
CA GLY A 70 3.86 16.03 5.09
C GLY A 70 4.75 15.16 4.22
N LYS A 71 4.60 15.17 2.89
CA LYS A 71 5.35 14.28 1.98
C LYS A 71 6.86 14.47 2.09
N ASP A 72 7.34 15.71 2.00
CA ASP A 72 8.77 16.02 2.04
C ASP A 72 9.35 15.83 3.46
N LEU A 73 8.52 16.09 4.48
CA LEU A 73 8.89 15.82 5.87
C LEU A 73 9.10 14.32 6.08
N CYS A 74 8.14 13.47 5.68
CA CYS A 74 8.27 12.02 5.74
C CYS A 74 9.45 11.49 4.90
N ALA A 75 9.72 12.11 3.75
CA ALA A 75 10.81 11.71 2.85
C ALA A 75 12.21 12.00 3.41
N THR A 76 12.32 13.01 4.27
CA THR A 76 13.60 13.47 4.86
C THR A 76 13.76 13.12 6.32
N ALA A 77 12.67 12.73 6.99
CA ALA A 77 12.64 12.40 8.41
C ALA A 77 13.73 11.39 8.80
N PRO A 78 14.38 11.58 9.96
CA PRO A 78 15.21 10.55 10.56
C PRO A 78 14.33 9.41 11.10
N ALA A 79 14.97 8.34 11.55
CA ALA A 79 14.30 7.37 12.40
C ALA A 79 14.25 7.88 13.83
N ASP A 80 13.13 7.73 14.51
CA ASP A 80 13.08 7.87 15.95
C ASP A 80 13.63 6.58 16.60
N GLU A 81 14.66 6.72 17.44
CA GLU A 81 15.27 5.59 18.14
C GLU A 81 14.35 4.98 19.21
N GLY A 82 13.30 5.70 19.64
CA GLY A 82 12.27 5.22 20.54
C GLY A 82 11.25 4.29 19.88
N HIS A 83 11.23 4.22 18.55
CA HIS A 83 10.24 3.46 17.80
C HIS A 83 10.83 2.22 17.09
N SER A 84 9.98 1.22 16.89
CA SER A 84 10.28 0.06 16.06
C SER A 84 9.60 0.22 14.69
N TYR A 85 10.27 -0.18 13.61
CA TYR A 85 9.71 -0.01 12.26
C TYR A 85 9.72 -1.29 11.46
N TYR A 86 8.72 -1.41 10.57
CA TYR A 86 8.73 -2.35 9.47
C TYR A 86 9.10 -1.62 8.17
N PHE A 87 9.97 -2.25 7.37
CA PHE A 87 10.11 -1.85 5.97
C PHE A 87 8.95 -2.43 5.16
N VAL A 88 8.18 -1.55 4.52
CA VAL A 88 7.04 -1.90 3.68
C VAL A 88 7.14 -1.14 2.37
N GLN A 89 7.02 -1.85 1.25
CA GLN A 89 6.90 -1.24 -0.07
C GLN A 89 5.45 -1.35 -0.54
N MET A 90 4.83 -0.20 -0.81
CA MET A 90 3.54 -0.13 -1.47
C MET A 90 3.75 -0.14 -2.98
N HIS A 91 3.30 -1.22 -3.61
CA HIS A 91 3.28 -1.32 -5.06
C HIS A 91 2.05 -0.64 -5.63
N ASP A 92 2.10 -0.38 -6.93
CA ASP A 92 0.90 -0.10 -7.70
C ASP A 92 -0.11 -1.21 -7.37
N TYR A 93 -1.35 -0.82 -7.03
CA TYR A 93 -2.47 -1.73 -6.75
C TYR A 93 -2.64 -2.27 -5.31
N PHE A 94 -2.09 -1.61 -4.28
CA PHE A 94 -2.31 -1.98 -2.86
C PHE A 94 -1.75 -3.36 -2.52
N GLU A 95 -0.78 -3.80 -3.31
CA GLU A 95 0.06 -4.93 -2.98
C GLU A 95 1.20 -4.39 -2.14
N ARG A 96 1.47 -5.05 -1.02
CA ARG A 96 2.54 -4.68 -0.10
C ARG A 96 3.55 -5.80 -0.11
N SER A 97 4.81 -5.44 -0.19
CA SER A 97 5.90 -6.35 0.19
C SER A 97 6.59 -5.78 1.42
N CYS A 98 7.19 -6.66 2.20
CA CYS A 98 7.97 -6.26 3.36
C CYS A 98 9.15 -7.21 3.51
N PHE A 99 10.14 -6.80 4.31
CA PHE A 99 11.12 -7.74 4.78
C PHE A 99 10.46 -8.73 5.73
N SER A 100 10.87 -9.99 5.61
CA SER A 100 10.29 -11.09 6.37
C SER A 100 11.36 -12.12 6.71
N HIS A 101 11.08 -12.96 7.69
CA HIS A 101 11.89 -14.12 8.06
C HIS A 101 11.05 -15.40 8.00
N TRP A 102 11.73 -16.53 7.83
CA TRP A 102 11.10 -17.85 7.78
C TRP A 102 10.66 -18.29 9.17
N VAL A 103 9.47 -18.90 9.27
CA VAL A 103 8.91 -19.42 10.54
C VAL A 103 8.42 -20.86 10.44
N GLY A 104 8.40 -21.46 9.25
CA GLY A 104 7.93 -22.84 9.06
C GLY A 104 7.59 -23.17 7.62
N TRP A 105 6.94 -24.32 7.42
CA TRP A 105 6.46 -24.79 6.12
C TRP A 105 4.93 -24.84 6.13
N SER A 106 4.30 -24.45 5.03
CA SER A 106 2.87 -24.68 4.82
C SER A 106 2.62 -26.16 4.51
N ASP A 107 1.39 -26.61 4.63
CA ASP A 107 0.98 -27.97 4.25
C ASP A 107 1.31 -28.27 2.78
N ASP A 108 1.19 -27.26 1.91
CA ASP A 108 1.56 -27.34 0.49
C ASP A 108 3.08 -27.26 0.22
N GLY A 109 3.92 -27.23 1.26
CA GLY A 109 5.37 -27.26 1.14
C GLY A 109 6.06 -25.93 0.78
N TYR A 110 5.43 -24.78 1.02
CA TYR A 110 6.03 -23.45 0.82
C TYR A 110 6.56 -22.86 2.13
N GLU A 111 7.60 -22.02 2.07
CA GLU A 111 8.04 -21.27 3.25
C GLU A 111 6.92 -20.38 3.79
N LEU A 112 6.56 -20.55 5.07
CA LEU A 112 5.77 -19.56 5.80
C LEU A 112 6.71 -18.48 6.32
N ARG A 113 6.35 -17.22 6.07
CA ARG A 113 7.17 -16.06 6.45
C ARG A 113 6.34 -15.01 7.19
N VAL A 114 6.98 -14.33 8.14
CA VAL A 114 6.39 -13.26 8.96
C VAL A 114 7.22 -11.98 8.77
N PRO A 115 6.60 -10.78 8.73
CA PRO A 115 7.35 -9.54 8.59
C PRO A 115 8.39 -9.34 9.70
N SER A 116 9.54 -8.79 9.32
CA SER A 116 10.67 -8.49 10.20
C SER A 116 10.74 -7.00 10.50
N LYS A 117 10.99 -6.67 11.76
CA LYS A 117 11.40 -5.32 12.15
C LYS A 117 12.79 -5.02 11.60
N VAL A 118 13.08 -3.74 11.38
CA VAL A 118 14.40 -3.27 10.93
C VAL A 118 15.03 -2.32 11.95
N ASN A 119 16.36 -2.23 11.97
CA ASN A 119 17.06 -1.13 12.63
C ASN A 119 16.88 0.12 11.75
N PRO A 120 16.13 1.13 12.20
CA PRO A 120 15.66 2.17 11.31
C PRO A 120 16.79 3.17 10.98
N ALA A 121 17.69 3.49 11.91
CA ALA A 121 18.84 4.37 11.69
C ALA A 121 19.79 3.80 10.62
N TRP A 122 20.16 2.52 10.76
CA TRP A 122 21.00 1.85 9.77
C TRP A 122 20.30 1.74 8.41
N PHE A 123 19.00 1.38 8.41
CA PHE A 123 18.25 1.17 7.18
C PHE A 123 18.06 2.46 6.38
N ILE A 124 17.70 3.58 7.03
CA ILE A 124 17.54 4.88 6.36
C ILE A 124 18.85 5.29 5.68
N ARG A 125 19.96 5.20 6.40
CA ARG A 125 21.28 5.56 5.86
C ARG A 125 21.59 4.72 4.63
N PHE A 126 21.54 3.39 4.78
CA PHE A 126 21.84 2.47 3.69
C PHE A 126 20.91 2.67 2.48
N PHE A 127 19.60 2.83 2.70
CA PHE A 127 18.64 2.99 1.61
C PHE A 127 18.85 4.30 0.85
N ARG A 128 18.97 5.43 1.55
CA ARG A 128 19.15 6.75 0.92
C ARG A 128 20.50 6.90 0.22
N GLU A 129 21.53 6.18 0.67
CA GLU A 129 22.85 6.15 0.02
C GLU A 129 22.89 5.22 -1.21
N SER A 130 22.07 4.16 -1.25
CA SER A 130 22.17 3.10 -2.27
C SER A 130 21.03 3.07 -3.28
N ARG A 131 19.94 3.81 -3.06
CA ARG A 131 18.74 3.81 -3.89
C ARG A 131 18.36 5.24 -4.28
N GLU A 132 17.93 5.39 -5.53
CA GLU A 132 17.33 6.65 -6.01
C GLU A 132 15.86 6.80 -5.59
N GLU A 133 15.24 5.75 -5.07
CA GLU A 133 13.85 5.76 -4.60
C GLU A 133 13.68 6.54 -3.29
N THR A 134 12.55 7.24 -3.15
CA THR A 134 12.22 7.95 -1.91
C THR A 134 11.75 6.98 -0.83
N LEU A 135 12.51 6.90 0.28
CA LEU A 135 12.08 6.22 1.50
C LEU A 135 11.30 7.18 2.40
N TYR A 136 10.03 6.87 2.66
CA TYR A 136 9.20 7.62 3.61
C TYR A 136 9.29 7.03 5.01
N VAL A 137 9.35 7.86 6.05
CA VAL A 137 9.14 7.46 7.45
C VAL A 137 7.72 7.83 7.84
N ILE A 138 6.94 6.88 8.36
CA ILE A 138 5.49 7.02 8.59
C ILE A 138 5.16 6.60 10.02
N GLU A 139 4.69 7.57 10.80
CA GLU A 139 4.41 7.41 12.24
C GLU A 139 2.99 7.83 12.62
N THR A 140 2.26 8.49 11.71
CA THR A 140 0.88 8.94 11.95
C THR A 140 -0.11 8.20 11.06
N GLU A 141 -1.36 8.17 11.49
CA GLU A 141 -2.45 7.62 10.69
C GLU A 141 -2.68 8.42 9.40
N GLU A 142 -2.63 9.76 9.46
CA GLU A 142 -2.83 10.57 8.27
C GLU A 142 -1.74 10.32 7.22
N ASP A 143 -0.48 10.20 7.62
CA ASP A 143 0.63 9.94 6.69
C ASP A 143 0.54 8.52 6.11
N TYR A 144 0.12 7.53 6.91
CA TYR A 144 -0.17 6.19 6.39
C TYR A 144 -1.24 6.22 5.31
N GLN A 145 -2.31 7.00 5.51
CA GLN A 145 -3.38 7.12 4.53
C GLN A 145 -2.90 7.82 3.26
N ARG A 146 -2.14 8.91 3.36
CA ARG A 146 -1.58 9.62 2.20
C ARG A 146 -0.60 8.75 1.42
N TRP A 147 0.30 8.07 2.11
CA TRP A 147 1.24 7.13 1.52
C TRP A 147 0.53 6.00 0.79
N THR A 148 -0.44 5.36 1.44
CA THR A 148 -1.21 4.25 0.88
C THR A 148 -2.05 4.68 -0.33
N LEU A 149 -2.52 5.94 -0.37
CA LEU A 149 -3.40 6.42 -1.43
C LEU A 149 -2.71 7.10 -2.61
N PHE A 150 -1.58 7.78 -2.37
CA PHE A 150 -0.98 8.68 -3.35
C PHE A 150 0.54 8.59 -3.49
N TRP A 151 1.30 8.52 -2.39
CA TRP A 151 2.76 8.57 -2.49
C TRP A 151 3.34 7.23 -2.97
N HIS A 152 2.82 6.15 -2.40
CA HIS A 152 3.28 4.77 -2.62
C HIS A 152 4.80 4.62 -2.38
N GLY A 153 5.37 3.49 -2.83
CA GLY A 153 6.80 3.25 -2.76
C GLY A 153 7.28 2.71 -1.40
N PRO A 154 8.60 2.73 -1.16
CA PRO A 154 9.21 2.21 0.06
C PRO A 154 8.96 3.11 1.26
N ALA A 155 8.63 2.52 2.40
CA ALA A 155 8.45 3.21 3.66
C ALA A 155 8.96 2.41 4.86
N LEU A 156 9.40 3.13 5.89
CA LEU A 156 9.47 2.66 7.26
C LEU A 156 8.19 3.06 7.96
N ILE A 157 7.43 2.09 8.45
CA ILE A 157 6.17 2.31 9.16
C ILE A 157 6.35 1.87 10.60
N GLU A 158 6.01 2.75 11.53
CA GLU A 158 5.99 2.45 12.96
C GLU A 158 5.15 1.18 13.21
N CYS A 159 5.64 0.30 14.09
CA CYS A 159 5.09 -1.04 14.28
C CYS A 159 3.64 -1.01 14.76
N ASP A 160 3.33 -0.23 15.80
CA ASP A 160 1.99 -0.20 16.40
C ASP A 160 0.97 0.41 15.42
N LEU A 161 1.38 1.45 14.69
CA LEU A 161 0.62 1.99 13.58
C LEU A 161 0.33 0.91 12.52
N MET A 162 1.35 0.16 12.08
CA MET A 162 1.17 -0.87 11.07
C MET A 162 0.20 -1.97 11.53
N LEU A 163 0.29 -2.41 12.78
CA LEU A 163 -0.60 -3.41 13.36
C LEU A 163 -2.04 -2.88 13.54
N SER A 164 -2.20 -1.61 13.89
CA SER A 164 -3.53 -0.97 13.95
C SER A 164 -4.21 -0.90 12.58
N LYS A 165 -3.44 -0.67 11.50
CA LYS A 165 -3.98 -0.54 10.13
C LYS A 165 -4.16 -1.87 9.43
N VAL A 166 -3.33 -2.86 9.79
CA VAL A 166 -3.36 -4.20 9.22
C VAL A 166 -3.23 -5.22 10.37
N PRO A 167 -4.34 -5.55 11.06
CA PRO A 167 -4.30 -6.44 12.23
C PRO A 167 -3.67 -7.81 11.96
N GLN A 168 -3.82 -8.32 10.74
CA GLN A 168 -3.24 -9.59 10.29
C GLN A 168 -1.81 -9.48 9.75
N PHE A 169 -1.13 -8.35 9.92
CA PHE A 169 0.19 -8.12 9.30
C PHE A 169 1.24 -9.16 9.73
N LEU A 170 1.16 -9.65 10.97
CA LEU A 170 2.06 -10.69 11.48
C LEU A 170 1.57 -12.12 11.24
N SER A 171 0.47 -12.30 10.52
CA SER A 171 0.04 -13.65 10.14
C SER A 171 1.06 -14.27 9.19
N PRO A 172 1.52 -15.51 9.44
CA PRO A 172 2.41 -16.19 8.51
C PRO A 172 1.76 -16.32 7.13
N GLU A 173 2.45 -15.84 6.09
CA GLU A 173 1.98 -15.99 4.71
C GLU A 173 2.95 -16.89 3.92
N PRO A 174 2.42 -17.76 3.04
CA PRO A 174 3.25 -18.60 2.19
C PRO A 174 3.99 -17.75 1.14
N SER A 175 5.30 -17.96 1.05
CA SER A 175 6.16 -17.40 0.02
C SER A 175 6.23 -18.36 -1.17
N TYR A 176 5.35 -18.17 -2.16
CA TYR A 176 5.26 -19.02 -3.36
C TYR A 176 6.53 -19.05 -4.23
N ASN A 177 7.47 -18.13 -4.02
CA ASN A 177 8.77 -18.13 -4.71
C ASN A 177 9.82 -19.01 -4.00
N ARG A 178 9.46 -19.67 -2.89
CA ARG A 178 10.37 -20.47 -2.05
C ARG A 178 9.72 -21.82 -1.70
N PRO A 179 9.65 -22.76 -2.66
CA PRO A 179 9.19 -24.11 -2.39
C PRO A 179 10.23 -24.87 -1.58
N ARG A 180 9.78 -25.85 -0.79
CA ARG A 180 10.67 -26.82 -0.16
C ARG A 180 11.42 -27.57 -1.26
N LEU A 181 12.74 -27.50 -1.25
CA LEU A 181 13.57 -28.33 -2.13
C LEU A 181 13.33 -29.78 -1.72
N THR A 182 12.77 -30.57 -2.65
CA THR A 182 12.56 -32.01 -2.53
C THR A 182 13.88 -32.76 -2.65
#